data_AF-A0A399YKD2-F1
#
_entry.id   AF-A0A399YKD2-F1
#
_cell.length_a   1.000
_cell.length_b   1.000
_cell.length_c   1.000
_cell.angle_alpha   90.00
_cell.angle_beta   90.00
_cell.angle_gamma   90.00
#
_symmetry.space_group_name_H-M   'P 1'
#
loop_
_entity.id
_entity.type
_entity.pdbx_description
1 polymer ?
#
loop_
_entity_poly.entity_id
_entity_poly.type
_entity_poly.pdbx_seq_one_letter_code
_entity_poly.pdbx_strand_id
1 'polypeptide(L)'
;MRRVNSAGIVFERWLCQTFAGARHETTGDGRLFRQAMVGYSDSNKESGLVAANWALYQAKIALAELCRAHNVELLLFHGRGGSVARGGGPPSRAILAEPPGTLDGRFRMTEQGEVLSARYGNPHLAHRHLEQIIYAVLRASMTQAEPLRDDWRALMEELSNAGLRAYRALVYETPRFVEFWSQATPIREIEQLRIGSRPARRKTSPSIQTLRAIPWVFSWMQARFNLPGW
;
A
#
# COMPACT_ATOMS: atom_id res chain seq x y z
N MET A 1 -7.66 -6.49 6.25
CA MET A 1 -7.26 -7.90 5.97
C MET A 1 -8.24 -8.70 5.10
N ARG A 2 -9.55 -8.81 5.44
CA ARG A 2 -10.51 -9.54 4.60
C ARG A 2 -10.49 -9.12 3.12
N ARG A 3 -10.41 -7.81 2.83
CA ARG A 3 -10.35 -7.29 1.44
C ARG A 3 -9.07 -7.61 0.68
N VAL A 4 -7.93 -7.71 1.38
CA VAL A 4 -6.63 -8.03 0.76
C VAL A 4 -6.50 -9.52 0.56
N ASN A 5 -6.90 -10.32 1.56
CA ASN A 5 -6.90 -11.79 1.46
C ASN A 5 -7.99 -12.29 0.51
N SER A 6 -9.11 -11.58 0.37
CA SER A 6 -10.13 -11.87 -0.64
C SER A 6 -9.85 -11.20 -1.99
N ALA A 7 -8.75 -10.45 -2.14
CA ALA A 7 -8.50 -9.66 -3.35
C ALA A 7 -8.42 -10.58 -4.58
N GLY A 8 -7.75 -11.73 -4.48
CA GLY A 8 -7.68 -12.72 -5.57
C GLY A 8 -9.07 -13.20 -6.01
N ILE A 9 -9.91 -13.64 -5.06
CA ILE A 9 -11.27 -14.14 -5.35
C ILE A 9 -12.18 -13.03 -5.90
N VAL A 10 -12.11 -11.83 -5.32
CA VAL A 10 -12.90 -10.68 -5.79
C VAL A 10 -12.44 -10.27 -7.19
N PHE A 11 -11.14 -10.30 -7.44
CA PHE A 11 -10.55 -9.94 -8.72
C PHE A 11 -10.78 -11.00 -9.78
N GLU A 12 -10.78 -12.29 -9.43
CA GLU A 12 -11.16 -13.40 -10.31
C GLU A 12 -12.62 -13.28 -10.73
N ARG A 13 -13.52 -13.12 -9.75
CA ARG A 13 -14.93 -12.86 -10.04
C ARG A 13 -15.10 -11.62 -10.91
N TRP A 14 -14.35 -10.55 -10.61
CA TRP A 14 -14.37 -9.34 -11.42
C TRP A 14 -13.85 -9.60 -12.83
N LEU A 15 -12.72 -10.29 -13.02
CA LEU A 15 -12.18 -10.66 -14.32
C LEU A 15 -13.20 -11.50 -15.09
N CYS A 16 -13.69 -12.61 -14.54
CA CYS A 16 -14.68 -13.47 -15.19
C CYS A 16 -15.97 -12.73 -15.58
N GLN A 17 -16.49 -11.84 -14.71
CA GLN A 17 -17.67 -11.02 -15.02
C GLN A 17 -17.39 -9.92 -16.05
N THR A 18 -16.18 -9.37 -16.06
CA THR A 18 -15.76 -8.26 -16.93
C THR A 18 -15.40 -8.76 -18.34
N PHE A 19 -14.83 -9.97 -18.46
CA PHE A 19 -14.59 -10.63 -19.74
C PHE A 19 -15.88 -10.97 -20.50
N ALA A 20 -16.98 -11.17 -19.78
CA ALA A 20 -18.28 -11.46 -20.37
C ALA A 20 -19.03 -10.20 -20.87
N GLY A 21 -18.57 -8.96 -20.61
CA GLY A 21 -19.37 -7.80 -21.02
C GLY A 21 -18.88 -6.36 -20.76
N ALA A 22 -17.59 -6.09 -20.49
CA ALA A 22 -17.13 -4.72 -20.18
C ALA A 22 -16.06 -4.17 -21.14
N ARG A 23 -15.96 -2.83 -21.26
CA ARG A 23 -14.92 -2.14 -22.05
C ARG A 23 -13.52 -2.58 -21.60
N HIS A 24 -12.73 -3.06 -22.56
CA HIS A 24 -11.35 -3.48 -22.33
C HIS A 24 -10.45 -2.26 -22.44
N GLU A 25 -9.50 -2.12 -21.51
CA GLU A 25 -8.36 -1.24 -21.77
C GLU A 25 -7.32 -2.11 -22.49
N THR A 26 -6.97 -1.68 -23.70
CA THR A 26 -5.95 -2.33 -24.52
C THR A 26 -4.69 -1.48 -24.49
N THR A 27 -3.54 -2.14 -24.45
CA THR A 27 -2.26 -1.51 -24.67
C THR A 27 -2.13 -1.05 -26.13
N GLY A 28 -1.08 -0.28 -26.44
CA GLY A 28 -0.84 0.18 -27.81
C GLY A 28 -0.62 -0.95 -28.82
N ASP A 29 -0.21 -2.14 -28.36
CA ASP A 29 -0.04 -3.37 -29.14
C ASP A 29 -1.25 -4.32 -29.06
N GLY A 30 -2.39 -3.86 -28.54
CA GLY A 30 -3.66 -4.60 -28.57
C GLY A 30 -3.84 -5.66 -27.48
N ARG A 31 -2.90 -5.79 -26.53
CA ARG A 31 -3.04 -6.70 -25.40
C ARG A 31 -4.01 -6.15 -24.36
N LEU A 32 -4.72 -7.04 -23.68
CA LEU A 32 -5.60 -6.67 -22.59
C LEU A 32 -4.76 -6.26 -21.38
N PHE A 33 -5.07 -5.13 -20.76
CA PHE A 33 -4.45 -4.77 -19.50
C PHE A 33 -5.46 -4.40 -18.42
N ARG A 34 -5.06 -4.60 -17.16
CA ARG A 34 -5.85 -4.26 -15.98
C ARG A 34 -4.98 -3.59 -14.94
N GLN A 35 -5.52 -2.52 -14.36
CA GLN A 35 -4.87 -1.83 -13.26
C GLN A 35 -5.49 -2.21 -11.91
N ALA A 36 -4.65 -2.50 -10.91
CA ALA A 36 -5.07 -2.70 -9.53
C ALA A 36 -4.32 -1.75 -8.60
N MET A 37 -5.05 -0.99 -7.77
CA MET A 37 -4.44 -0.07 -6.81
C MET A 37 -4.10 -0.78 -5.49
N VAL A 38 -2.87 -0.58 -5.02
CA VAL A 38 -2.36 -1.14 -3.76
C VAL A 38 -2.33 -0.05 -2.69
N GLY A 39 -3.18 -0.19 -1.66
CA GLY A 39 -3.33 0.80 -0.58
C GLY A 39 -2.56 0.42 0.68
N TYR A 40 -1.34 0.94 0.83
CA TYR A 40 -0.47 0.64 1.98
C TYR A 40 -1.01 1.23 3.29
N SER A 41 -1.35 2.53 3.30
CA SER A 41 -1.75 3.23 4.53
C SER A 41 -3.08 2.72 5.12
N ASP A 42 -4.06 2.42 4.26
CA ASP A 42 -5.33 1.83 4.70
C ASP A 42 -5.11 0.40 5.24
N SER A 43 -4.32 -0.43 4.55
CA SER A 43 -3.99 -1.79 5.00
C SER A 43 -3.25 -1.77 6.34
N ASN A 44 -2.27 -0.89 6.48
CA ASN A 44 -1.51 -0.72 7.72
C ASN A 44 -2.39 -0.25 8.87
N LYS A 45 -3.28 0.74 8.65
CA LYS A 45 -4.24 1.18 9.68
C LYS A 45 -5.13 0.03 10.19
N GLU A 46 -5.50 -0.91 9.32
CA GLU A 46 -6.37 -2.04 9.69
C GLU A 46 -5.65 -3.20 10.40
N SER A 47 -4.38 -3.44 10.07
CA SER A 47 -3.70 -4.70 10.42
C SER A 47 -2.31 -4.56 11.03
N GLY A 48 -1.76 -3.35 11.11
CA GLY A 48 -0.37 -3.13 11.49
C GLY A 48 0.61 -3.43 10.36
N LEU A 49 1.86 -3.00 10.53
CA LEU A 49 2.81 -2.84 9.43
C LEU A 49 3.23 -4.18 8.80
N VAL A 50 3.63 -5.14 9.62
CA VAL A 50 4.14 -6.45 9.15
C VAL A 50 3.03 -7.22 8.43
N ALA A 51 1.88 -7.36 9.09
CA ALA A 51 0.73 -8.08 8.54
C ALA A 51 0.18 -7.44 7.26
N ALA A 52 0.12 -6.10 7.22
CA ALA A 52 -0.31 -5.39 6.01
C ALA A 52 0.65 -5.62 4.84
N ASN A 53 1.96 -5.47 5.05
CA ASN A 53 2.94 -5.66 3.98
C ASN A 53 2.99 -7.11 3.49
N TRP A 54 2.88 -8.09 4.38
CA TRP A 54 2.82 -9.50 4.00
C TRP A 54 1.56 -9.82 3.20
N ALA A 55 0.39 -9.37 3.65
CA ALA A 55 -0.85 -9.55 2.91
C ALA A 55 -0.80 -8.89 1.53
N LEU A 56 -0.21 -7.69 1.42
CA LEU A 56 -0.02 -7.02 0.13
C LEU A 56 0.96 -7.77 -0.77
N TYR A 57 2.04 -8.33 -0.22
CA TYR A 57 2.99 -9.15 -0.98
C TYR A 57 2.28 -10.35 -1.62
N GLN A 58 1.54 -11.11 -0.81
CA GLN A 58 0.79 -12.28 -1.25
C GLN A 58 -0.31 -11.93 -2.26
N ALA A 59 -1.04 -10.83 -2.04
CA ALA A 59 -2.08 -10.38 -2.96
C ALA A 59 -1.52 -9.97 -4.33
N LYS A 60 -0.35 -9.33 -4.38
CA LYS A 60 0.29 -8.97 -5.66
C LYS A 60 0.71 -10.19 -6.47
N ILE A 61 1.25 -11.23 -5.82
CA ILE A 61 1.58 -12.52 -6.47
C ILE A 61 0.30 -13.15 -7.04
N ALA A 62 -0.73 -13.30 -6.21
CA ALA A 62 -1.99 -13.92 -6.64
C ALA A 62 -2.64 -13.17 -7.82
N LEU A 63 -2.60 -11.84 -7.82
CA LEU A 63 -3.10 -11.02 -8.93
C LEU A 63 -2.27 -11.22 -10.20
N ALA A 64 -0.94 -11.29 -10.09
CA ALA A 64 -0.07 -11.51 -11.24
C ALA A 64 -0.28 -12.89 -11.85
N GLU A 65 -0.39 -13.94 -11.02
CA GLU A 65 -0.69 -15.30 -11.46
C GLU A 65 -2.05 -15.39 -12.15
N LEU A 66 -3.08 -14.78 -11.56
CA LEU A 66 -4.42 -14.75 -12.11
C LEU A 66 -4.47 -14.00 -13.46
N CYS A 67 -3.86 -12.82 -13.56
CA CYS A 67 -3.77 -12.08 -14.82
C CYS A 67 -3.03 -12.89 -15.90
N ARG A 68 -1.92 -13.55 -15.54
CA ARG A 68 -1.16 -14.42 -16.44
C ARG A 68 -2.00 -15.57 -16.97
N ALA A 69 -2.78 -16.23 -16.10
CA ALA A 69 -3.68 -17.32 -16.49
C ALA A 69 -4.76 -16.88 -17.50
N HIS A 70 -5.13 -15.60 -17.51
CA HIS A 70 -6.11 -15.02 -18.43
C HIS A 70 -5.50 -14.20 -19.58
N ASN A 71 -4.18 -14.26 -19.79
CA ASN A 71 -3.46 -13.47 -20.80
C ASN A 71 -3.77 -11.95 -20.71
N VAL A 72 -3.76 -11.44 -19.47
CA VAL A 72 -3.96 -10.02 -19.14
C VAL A 72 -2.66 -9.46 -18.59
N GLU A 73 -2.27 -8.27 -19.05
CA GLU A 73 -1.18 -7.52 -18.44
C GLU A 73 -1.66 -6.81 -17.17
N LEU A 74 -0.96 -7.02 -16.06
CA LEU A 74 -1.25 -6.36 -14.79
C LEU A 74 -0.41 -5.08 -14.63
N LEU A 75 -1.06 -3.96 -14.30
CA LEU A 75 -0.40 -2.76 -13.81
C LEU A 75 -0.77 -2.53 -12.34
N LEU A 76 0.20 -2.64 -11.45
CA LEU A 76 0.02 -2.25 -10.06
C LEU A 76 0.18 -0.73 -9.89
N PHE A 77 -0.84 -0.10 -9.31
CA PHE A 77 -0.81 1.31 -8.94
C PHE A 77 -0.54 1.45 -7.43
N HIS A 78 0.68 1.81 -7.08
CA HIS A 78 1.15 1.87 -5.70
C HIS A 78 0.74 3.18 -5.01
N GLY A 79 -0.17 3.09 -4.03
CA GLY A 79 -0.54 4.20 -3.14
C GLY A 79 0.47 4.43 -2.02
N ARG A 80 1.77 4.54 -2.36
CA ARG A 80 2.85 4.75 -1.38
C ARG A 80 2.93 6.21 -0.93
N GLY A 81 3.58 6.42 0.21
CA GLY A 81 3.81 7.73 0.82
C GLY A 81 5.21 7.90 1.39
N GLY A 82 5.48 9.07 1.97
CA GLY A 82 6.81 9.40 2.49
C GLY A 82 7.19 8.66 3.78
N SER A 83 6.22 8.40 4.66
CA SER A 83 6.46 7.74 5.95
C SER A 83 6.37 6.22 5.86
N VAL A 84 7.08 5.50 6.74
CA VAL A 84 7.08 4.02 6.81
C VAL A 84 5.66 3.46 6.85
N ALA A 85 4.77 4.07 7.65
CA ALA A 85 3.37 3.70 7.77
C ALA A 85 2.55 3.79 6.46
N ARG A 86 3.09 4.50 5.46
CA ARG A 86 2.50 4.67 4.13
C ARG A 86 3.33 3.97 3.05
N GLY A 87 4.20 3.03 3.43
CA GLY A 87 5.12 2.38 2.49
C GLY A 87 6.31 3.28 2.11
N GLY A 88 6.69 4.21 2.96
CA GLY A 88 7.86 5.06 2.78
C GLY A 88 9.19 4.30 2.86
N GLY A 89 10.27 5.04 2.60
CA GLY A 89 11.61 4.51 2.38
C GLY A 89 12.12 4.83 0.96
N PRO A 90 13.37 4.47 0.62
CA PRO A 90 13.93 4.70 -0.70
C PRO A 90 13.10 4.00 -1.80
N PRO A 91 12.52 4.73 -2.77
CA PRO A 91 11.62 4.15 -3.77
C PRO A 91 12.29 3.07 -4.63
N SER A 92 13.56 3.23 -4.98
CA SER A 92 14.33 2.23 -5.73
C SER A 92 14.42 0.89 -5.01
N ARG A 93 14.72 0.90 -3.71
CA ARG A 93 14.76 -0.33 -2.89
C ARG A 93 13.38 -0.98 -2.79
N ALA A 94 12.33 -0.17 -2.68
CA ALA A 94 10.96 -0.66 -2.65
C ALA A 94 10.56 -1.35 -3.95
N ILE A 95 10.91 -0.77 -5.11
CA ILE A 95 10.64 -1.35 -6.44
C ILE A 95 11.41 -2.67 -6.62
N LEU A 96 12.68 -2.70 -6.23
CA LEU A 96 13.50 -3.92 -6.31
C LEU A 96 13.01 -5.05 -5.39
N ALA A 97 12.22 -4.73 -4.37
CA ALA A 97 11.64 -5.70 -3.44
C ALA A 97 10.20 -6.12 -3.82
N GLU A 98 9.68 -5.64 -4.96
CA GLU A 98 8.39 -6.10 -5.46
C GLU A 98 8.46 -7.58 -5.86
N PRO A 99 7.36 -8.35 -5.72
CA PRO A 99 7.36 -9.75 -6.08
C PRO A 99 7.71 -9.99 -7.56
N PRO A 100 8.30 -11.15 -7.90
CA PRO A 100 8.57 -11.52 -9.29
C PRO A 100 7.30 -11.46 -10.16
N GLY A 101 7.41 -10.91 -11.37
CA GLY A 101 6.32 -10.89 -12.36
C GLY A 101 5.18 -9.91 -12.06
N THR A 102 5.41 -8.91 -11.20
CA THR A 102 4.40 -7.87 -10.90
C THR A 102 4.71 -6.50 -11.51
N LEU A 103 5.79 -6.38 -12.28
CA LEU A 103 6.31 -5.09 -12.76
C LEU A 103 6.42 -5.00 -14.28
N ASP A 104 6.99 -6.01 -14.95
CA ASP A 104 7.06 -6.14 -16.42
C ASP A 104 7.28 -4.83 -17.20
N GLY A 105 8.23 -4.01 -16.74
CA GLY A 105 8.62 -2.75 -17.35
C GLY A 105 7.68 -1.56 -17.09
N ARG A 106 6.56 -1.77 -16.39
CA ARG A 106 5.55 -0.75 -16.11
C ARG A 106 5.38 -0.53 -14.63
N PHE A 107 5.52 0.72 -14.22
CA PHE A 107 5.40 1.09 -12.82
C PHE A 107 4.59 2.36 -12.66
N ARG A 108 3.63 2.33 -11.73
CA ARG A 108 2.82 3.50 -11.38
C ARG A 108 2.80 3.66 -9.87
N MET A 109 3.18 4.83 -9.37
CA MET A 109 3.06 5.16 -7.96
C MET A 109 2.42 6.52 -7.73
N THR A 110 1.87 6.69 -6.53
CA THR A 110 1.47 7.99 -6.02
C THR A 110 2.70 8.67 -5.43
N GLU A 111 3.07 9.82 -5.96
CA GLU A 111 3.96 10.76 -5.27
C GLU A 111 3.11 11.63 -4.35
N GLN A 112 3.45 11.67 -3.07
CA GLN A 112 2.63 12.38 -2.09
C GLN A 112 3.12 13.80 -1.88
N GLY A 113 2.17 14.70 -1.60
CA GLY A 113 2.44 16.13 -1.45
C GLY A 113 3.57 16.42 -0.46
N GLU A 114 3.65 15.66 0.64
CA GLU A 114 4.69 15.86 1.66
C GLU A 114 6.12 15.58 1.21
N VAL A 115 6.33 14.84 0.11
CA VAL A 115 7.67 14.53 -0.42
C VAL A 115 8.05 15.33 -1.66
N LEU A 116 7.10 16.10 -2.23
CA LEU A 116 7.31 16.77 -3.52
C LEU A 116 8.46 17.78 -3.46
N SER A 117 8.51 18.62 -2.43
CA SER A 117 9.58 19.62 -2.29
C SER A 117 10.95 18.97 -2.15
N ALA A 118 11.07 17.89 -1.38
CA ALA A 118 12.33 17.18 -1.16
C ALA A 118 12.83 16.44 -2.41
N ARG A 119 11.92 15.93 -3.25
CA ARG A 119 12.27 15.15 -4.45
C ARG A 119 12.38 15.98 -5.72
N TYR A 120 11.53 16.99 -5.86
CA TYR A 120 11.34 17.75 -7.10
C TYR A 120 11.62 19.25 -6.96
N GLY A 121 11.91 19.75 -5.76
CA GLY A 121 12.24 21.17 -5.55
C GLY A 121 13.59 21.60 -6.14
N ASN A 122 14.47 20.64 -6.46
CA ASN A 122 15.74 20.89 -7.15
C ASN A 122 15.83 20.01 -8.40
N PRO A 123 16.13 20.56 -9.60
CA PRO A 123 16.22 19.79 -10.84
C PRO A 123 17.21 18.62 -10.80
N HIS A 124 18.36 18.76 -10.13
CA HIS A 124 19.34 17.68 -10.01
C HIS A 124 18.83 16.54 -9.13
N LEU A 125 18.15 16.87 -8.02
CA LEU A 125 17.51 15.87 -7.17
C LEU A 125 16.35 15.17 -7.90
N ALA A 126 15.56 15.93 -8.65
CA ALA A 126 14.47 15.39 -9.48
C ALA A 126 15.00 14.40 -10.52
N HIS A 127 16.06 14.79 -11.24
CA HIS A 127 16.73 13.92 -12.19
C HIS A 127 17.24 12.64 -11.53
N ARG A 128 17.95 12.76 -10.40
CA ARG A 128 18.47 11.61 -9.65
C ARG A 128 17.35 10.69 -9.16
N HIS A 129 16.25 11.24 -8.68
CA HIS A 129 15.09 10.47 -8.23
C HIS A 129 14.44 9.69 -9.38
N LEU A 130 14.24 10.32 -10.54
CA LEU A 130 13.73 9.66 -11.74
C LEU A 130 14.69 8.57 -12.25
N GLU A 131 15.98 8.86 -12.28
CA GLU A 131 17.03 7.90 -12.65
C GLU A 131 16.99 6.66 -11.74
N GLN A 132 16.87 6.84 -10.42
CA GLN A 132 16.77 5.74 -9.46
C GLN A 132 15.52 4.89 -9.66
N ILE A 133 14.38 5.52 -9.98
CA ILE A 133 13.14 4.80 -10.28
C ILE A 133 13.29 4.00 -11.57
N ILE A 134 13.75 4.63 -12.66
CA ILE A 134 13.93 3.97 -13.95
C ILE A 134 14.89 2.79 -13.83
N TYR A 135 16.04 2.99 -13.17
CA TYR A 135 16.99 1.92 -12.88
C TYR A 135 16.33 0.76 -12.15
N ALA A 136 15.59 1.03 -11.08
CA ALA A 136 14.96 -0.02 -10.28
C ALA A 136 13.89 -0.77 -11.08
N VAL A 137 13.10 -0.07 -11.90
CA VAL A 137 12.07 -0.69 -12.75
C VAL A 137 12.71 -1.60 -13.79
N LEU A 138 13.73 -1.12 -14.51
CA LEU A 138 14.43 -1.93 -15.50
C LEU A 138 15.06 -3.16 -14.85
N ARG A 139 15.79 -2.97 -13.74
CA ARG A 139 16.44 -4.07 -13.02
C ARG A 139 15.45 -5.11 -12.53
N ALA A 140 14.38 -4.70 -11.86
CA ALA A 140 13.36 -5.63 -11.35
C ALA A 140 12.60 -6.34 -12.47
N SER A 141 12.46 -5.71 -13.65
CA SER A 141 11.77 -6.32 -14.80
C SER A 141 12.66 -7.30 -15.58
N MET A 142 13.98 -7.10 -15.57
CA MET A 142 14.94 -7.99 -16.26
C MET A 142 15.44 -9.14 -15.38
N THR A 143 15.30 -9.03 -14.06
CA THR A 143 15.80 -10.04 -13.14
C THR A 143 14.74 -11.13 -12.97
N GLN A 144 15.07 -12.36 -13.35
CA GLN A 144 14.31 -13.52 -12.90
C GLN A 144 14.57 -13.71 -11.40
N ALA A 145 13.62 -13.33 -10.57
CA ALA A 145 13.73 -13.51 -9.14
C ALA A 145 13.40 -14.95 -8.77
N GLU A 146 14.21 -15.52 -7.88
CA GLU A 146 13.97 -16.85 -7.33
C GLU A 146 12.67 -16.86 -6.52
N PRO A 147 11.91 -17.96 -6.54
CA PRO A 147 10.75 -18.13 -5.68
C PRO A 147 11.12 -17.90 -4.22
N LEU A 148 10.23 -17.24 -3.46
CA LEU A 148 10.40 -17.12 -2.01
C LEU A 148 10.44 -18.53 -1.40
N ARG A 149 11.52 -18.83 -0.67
CA ARG A 149 11.70 -20.11 0.03
C ARG A 149 10.52 -20.39 0.99
N ASP A 150 10.13 -21.65 1.09
CA ASP A 150 8.98 -22.06 1.89
C ASP A 150 9.18 -21.81 3.39
N ASP A 151 10.41 -21.94 3.90
CA ASP A 151 10.73 -21.64 5.29
C ASP A 151 10.59 -20.15 5.61
N TRP A 152 11.00 -19.27 4.69
CA TRP A 152 10.81 -17.83 4.83
C TRP A 152 9.33 -17.44 4.71
N ARG A 153 8.58 -18.10 3.83
CA ARG A 153 7.13 -17.93 3.71
C ARG A 153 6.43 -18.30 5.02
N ALA A 154 6.76 -19.45 5.59
CA ALA A 154 6.20 -19.91 6.86
C ALA A 154 6.52 -18.93 8.00
N LEU A 155 7.77 -18.51 8.11
CA LEU A 155 8.19 -17.51 9.10
C LEU A 155 7.45 -16.17 8.93
N MET A 156 7.30 -15.69 7.69
CA MET A 156 6.57 -14.45 7.42
C MET A 156 5.08 -14.57 7.77
N GLU A 157 4.48 -15.74 7.59
CA GLU A 157 3.10 -16.02 8.01
C GLU A 157 2.98 -15.97 9.55
N GLU A 158 3.92 -16.57 10.27
CA GLU A 158 3.98 -16.50 11.74
C GLU A 158 4.14 -15.05 12.24
N LEU A 159 5.09 -14.30 11.67
CA LEU A 159 5.34 -12.89 12.01
C LEU A 159 4.14 -12.01 11.70
N SER A 160 3.50 -12.22 10.54
CA SER A 160 2.27 -11.53 10.16
C SER A 160 1.14 -11.79 11.16
N ASN A 161 0.92 -13.05 11.55
CA ASN A 161 -0.12 -13.41 12.50
C ASN A 161 0.17 -12.86 13.91
N ALA A 162 1.42 -12.89 14.36
CA ALA A 162 1.83 -12.29 15.63
C ALA A 162 1.65 -10.76 15.63
N GLY A 163 2.14 -10.09 14.59
CA GLY A 163 2.02 -8.63 14.44
C GLY A 163 0.57 -8.16 14.34
N LEU A 164 -0.28 -8.90 13.60
CA LEU A 164 -1.71 -8.61 13.54
C LEU A 164 -2.37 -8.69 14.92
N ARG A 165 -2.11 -9.77 15.67
CA ARG A 165 -2.67 -9.94 17.02
C ARG A 165 -2.23 -8.81 17.94
N ALA A 166 -0.93 -8.50 17.96
CA ALA A 166 -0.39 -7.42 18.79
C ALA A 166 -1.00 -6.06 18.43
N TYR A 167 -1.08 -5.73 17.14
CA TYR A 167 -1.67 -4.46 16.68
C TYR A 167 -3.15 -4.36 17.03
N ARG A 168 -3.92 -5.44 16.85
CA ARG A 168 -5.36 -5.43 17.16
C ARG A 168 -5.63 -5.37 18.67
N ALA A 169 -4.88 -6.11 19.45
CA ALA A 169 -4.92 -6.07 20.91
C ALA A 169 -4.72 -4.63 21.42
N LEU A 170 -3.72 -3.93 20.87
CA LEU A 170 -3.44 -2.53 21.22
C LEU A 170 -4.49 -1.55 20.69
N VAL A 171 -4.77 -1.55 19.39
CA VAL A 171 -5.51 -0.45 18.75
C VAL A 171 -7.03 -0.61 18.85
N TYR A 172 -7.52 -1.85 18.83
CA TYR A 172 -8.96 -2.14 18.74
C TYR A 172 -9.55 -2.77 20.00
N GLU A 173 -8.75 -3.48 20.79
CA GLU A 173 -9.24 -4.25 21.94
C GLU A 173 -8.89 -3.59 23.28
N THR A 174 -7.84 -2.75 23.32
CA THR A 174 -7.47 -2.02 24.53
C THR A 174 -8.56 -1.00 24.91
N PRO A 175 -9.16 -1.11 26.11
CA PRO A 175 -10.15 -0.15 26.58
C PRO A 175 -9.57 1.26 26.58
N ARG A 176 -10.38 2.26 26.18
CA ARG A 176 -10.01 3.68 26.16
C ARG A 176 -8.83 4.03 25.23
N PHE A 177 -8.38 3.14 24.34
CA PHE A 177 -7.33 3.48 23.37
C PHE A 177 -7.68 4.73 22.53
N VAL A 178 -8.93 4.86 22.08
CA VAL A 178 -9.40 6.03 21.31
C VAL A 178 -9.32 7.31 22.13
N GLU A 179 -9.62 7.24 23.43
CA GLU A 179 -9.52 8.38 24.33
C GLU A 179 -8.05 8.79 24.50
N PHE A 180 -7.18 7.83 24.82
CA PHE A 180 -5.73 8.03 24.91
C PHE A 180 -5.17 8.65 23.63
N TRP A 181 -5.43 8.05 22.46
CA TRP A 181 -4.98 8.58 21.17
C TRP A 181 -5.46 10.02 20.95
N SER A 182 -6.70 10.35 21.31
CA SER A 182 -7.24 11.69 21.16
C SER A 182 -6.65 12.73 22.10
N GLN A 183 -6.06 12.31 23.23
CA GLN A 183 -5.38 13.18 24.20
C GLN A 183 -3.87 13.27 23.93
N ALA A 184 -3.26 12.17 23.47
CA ALA A 184 -1.83 12.05 23.21
C ALA A 184 -1.42 12.60 21.83
N THR A 185 -2.37 12.87 20.94
CA THR A 185 -2.11 13.38 19.58
C THR A 185 -3.02 14.56 19.26
N PRO A 186 -2.61 15.47 18.35
CA PRO A 186 -3.41 16.64 17.98
C PRO A 186 -4.53 16.28 16.97
N ILE A 187 -5.12 15.09 17.08
CA ILE A 187 -6.12 14.65 16.10
C ILE A 187 -7.35 15.57 16.09
N ARG A 188 -7.80 16.03 17.26
CA ARG A 188 -9.02 16.87 17.37
C ARG A 188 -8.82 18.19 16.63
N GLU A 189 -7.63 18.77 16.77
CA GLU A 189 -7.23 19.99 16.10
C GLU A 189 -7.07 19.73 14.59
N ILE A 190 -6.39 18.65 14.18
CA ILE A 190 -6.24 18.25 12.78
C ILE A 190 -7.61 18.10 12.09
N GLU A 191 -8.62 17.56 12.78
CA GLU A 191 -9.97 17.41 12.23
C GLU A 191 -10.69 18.74 11.99
N GLN A 192 -10.30 19.80 12.71
CA GLN A 192 -10.86 21.15 12.57
C GLN A 192 -10.07 22.01 11.57
N LEU A 193 -8.80 21.70 11.34
CA LEU A 193 -7.94 22.45 10.43
C LEU A 193 -8.37 22.25 8.97
N ARG A 194 -8.41 23.36 8.22
CA ARG A 194 -8.70 23.39 6.77
C ARG A 194 -7.46 23.06 5.92
N ILE A 195 -6.66 22.09 6.34
CA ILE A 195 -5.42 21.68 5.65
C ILE A 195 -5.64 20.60 4.59
N GLY A 196 -6.77 19.88 4.65
CA GLY A 196 -7.12 18.82 3.71
C GLY A 196 -8.35 19.15 2.88
N SER A 197 -8.38 18.70 1.62
CA SER A 197 -9.55 18.82 0.74
C SER A 197 -10.69 17.85 1.08
N ARG A 198 -10.45 16.91 1.99
CA ARG A 198 -11.37 15.82 2.33
C ARG A 198 -11.63 15.79 3.83
N PRO A 199 -12.86 15.46 4.28
CA PRO A 199 -13.15 15.23 5.70
C PRO A 199 -12.26 14.13 6.27
N ALA A 200 -11.80 14.31 7.51
CA ALA A 200 -10.93 13.35 8.19
C ALA A 200 -11.60 11.97 8.41
N ARG A 201 -12.93 11.94 8.54
CA ARG A 201 -13.72 10.71 8.73
C ARG A 201 -14.65 10.44 7.54
N ARG A 202 -14.96 9.17 7.33
CA ARG A 202 -15.96 8.70 6.34
C ARG A 202 -17.39 8.73 6.88
N LYS A 203 -17.57 8.68 8.20
CA LYS A 203 -18.85 8.77 8.93
C LYS A 203 -18.65 9.55 10.22
N THR A 204 -19.71 10.15 10.75
CA THR A 204 -19.68 11.01 11.95
C THR A 204 -19.35 10.25 13.24
N SER A 205 -19.53 8.93 13.28
CA SER A 205 -19.23 8.13 14.48
C SER A 205 -17.72 8.13 14.80
N PRO A 206 -17.32 8.42 16.05
CA PRO A 206 -15.93 8.46 16.48
C PRO A 206 -15.37 7.04 16.64
N SER A 207 -14.74 6.54 15.57
CA SER A 207 -14.02 5.26 15.59
C SER A 207 -12.78 5.32 14.71
N ILE A 208 -11.81 4.44 14.97
CA ILE A 208 -10.62 4.31 14.13
C ILE A 208 -10.99 3.72 12.75
N GLN A 209 -12.06 2.91 12.68
CA GLN A 209 -12.53 2.37 11.40
C GLN A 209 -13.06 3.46 10.47
N THR A 210 -13.74 4.48 11.00
CA THR A 210 -14.30 5.58 10.22
C THR A 210 -13.26 6.64 9.86
N LEU A 211 -12.13 6.69 10.57
CA LEU A 211 -11.02 7.60 10.29
C LEU A 211 -10.27 7.21 9.00
N ARG A 212 -9.92 8.20 8.18
CA ARG A 212 -9.03 8.01 7.02
C ARG A 212 -7.59 7.75 7.46
N ALA A 213 -6.81 7.09 6.61
CA ALA A 213 -5.42 6.76 6.92
C ALA A 213 -4.50 7.98 7.07
N ILE A 214 -4.77 9.08 6.36
CA ILE A 214 -3.93 10.30 6.44
C ILE A 214 -4.00 10.92 7.86
N PRO A 215 -5.17 11.28 8.41
CA PRO A 215 -5.25 11.77 9.80
C PRO A 215 -4.68 10.81 10.84
N TRP A 216 -4.88 9.50 10.65
CA TRP A 216 -4.28 8.48 11.53
C TRP A 216 -2.76 8.63 11.60
N VAL A 217 -2.08 8.52 10.47
CA VAL A 217 -0.61 8.62 10.41
C VAL A 217 -0.14 10.01 10.82
N PHE A 218 -0.80 11.06 10.34
CA PHE A 218 -0.39 12.45 10.59
C PHE A 218 -0.45 12.81 12.08
N SER A 219 -1.51 12.40 12.80
CA SER A 219 -1.63 12.67 14.25
C SER A 219 -0.49 12.05 15.06
N TRP A 220 -0.12 10.80 14.79
CA TRP A 220 1.00 10.13 15.46
C TRP A 220 2.37 10.67 15.07
N MET A 221 2.52 11.17 13.84
CA MET A 221 3.74 11.84 13.42
C MET A 221 3.94 13.17 14.16
N GLN A 222 2.89 13.96 14.34
CA GLN A 222 2.96 15.20 15.12
C GLN A 222 3.33 14.93 16.59
N ALA A 223 2.78 13.86 17.18
CA ALA A 223 3.11 13.42 18.53
C ALA A 223 4.50 12.77 18.66
N ARG A 224 5.26 12.61 17.56
CA ARG A 224 6.59 11.99 17.50
C ARG A 224 6.66 10.54 18.00
N PHE A 225 5.51 9.91 18.27
CA PHE A 225 5.42 8.52 18.69
C PHE A 225 5.42 7.54 17.50
N ASN A 226 4.86 7.98 16.37
CA ASN A 226 4.85 7.23 15.11
C ASN A 226 4.36 5.77 15.24
N LEU A 227 3.36 5.52 16.11
CA LEU A 227 2.79 4.19 16.35
C LEU A 227 2.44 3.42 15.05
N PRO A 228 1.89 4.02 13.99
CA PRO A 228 1.60 3.28 12.76
C PRO A 228 2.84 2.86 11.97
N GLY A 229 4.02 3.34 12.35
CA GLY A 229 5.29 3.09 11.66
C GLY A 229 6.07 1.88 12.17
N TRP A 230 5.58 1.20 13.20
CA TRP A 230 6.17 0.00 13.81
C TRP A 230 5.06 -0.94 14.30
#